data_AF-B7QI15-F1
#
_entry.id   AF-B7QI15-F1
#
_cell.length_a   1.000
_cell.length_b   1.000
_cell.length_c   1.000
_cell.angle_alpha   90.00
_cell.angle_beta   90.00
_cell.angle_gamma   90.00
#
_symmetry.space_group_name_H-M   'P 1'
#
loop_
_entity.id
_entity.type
_entity.pdbx_description
1 polymer ?
#
loop_
_entity_poly.entity_id
_entity_poly.type
_entity_poly.pdbx_seq_one_letter_code
_entity_poly.pdbx_strand_id
1 'polypeptide(L)'
;LTVEEHLWFYARLKQTPDSNIKDETDKIIQDLSLPLKRHSKVDCLSGGMKRKLSVAIAFVGGSHVVILDEPTAGVDPYSRRAIWDLILKYKK
;
A
#
# COMPACT_ATOMS: atom_id res chain seq x y z
N LEU A 1 5.64 12.36 -5.10
CA LEU A 1 4.86 11.33 -5.82
C LEU A 1 3.48 11.19 -5.18
N THR A 2 2.46 10.91 -5.97
CA THR A 2 1.09 10.57 -5.54
C THR A 2 1.04 9.14 -4.98
N VAL A 3 -0.11 8.73 -4.41
CA VAL A 3 -0.32 7.35 -3.95
C VAL A 3 -0.14 6.36 -5.09
N GLU A 4 -0.78 6.62 -6.23
CA GLU A 4 -0.67 5.80 -7.43
C GLU A 4 0.75 5.74 -7.97
N GLU A 5 1.42 6.89 -8.06
CA GLU A 5 2.81 6.95 -8.54
C GLU A 5 3.77 6.16 -7.65
N HIS A 6 3.56 6.15 -6.33
CA HIS A 6 4.37 5.32 -5.43
C HIS A 6 4.17 3.84 -5.71
N LEU A 7 2.92 3.38 -5.82
CA LEU A 7 2.63 1.97 -6.07
C LEU A 7 3.19 1.53 -7.43
N TRP A 8 2.99 2.34 -8.47
CA TRP A 8 3.56 2.10 -9.79
C TRP A 8 5.09 2.05 -9.75
N PHE A 9 5.73 3.01 -9.07
CA PHE A 9 7.19 3.08 -8.97
C PHE A 9 7.78 1.81 -8.32
N TYR A 10 7.22 1.39 -7.18
CA TYR A 10 7.71 0.18 -6.49
C TYR A 10 7.36 -1.10 -7.24
N ALA A 11 6.23 -1.16 -7.96
CA ALA A 11 5.89 -2.30 -8.81
C ALA A 11 6.89 -2.47 -9.96
N ARG A 12 7.30 -1.36 -10.58
CA ARG A 12 8.34 -1.32 -11.62
C ARG A 12 9.70 -1.70 -11.06
N LEU A 13 10.04 -1.23 -9.85
CA LEU A 13 11.30 -1.61 -9.19
C LEU A 13 11.38 -3.12 -8.94
N LYS A 14 10.25 -3.77 -8.65
CA LYS A 14 10.11 -5.22 -8.49
C LYS A 14 9.94 -5.99 -9.82
N GLN A 15 10.14 -5.35 -10.96
CA GLN A 15 10.05 -5.94 -12.31
C GLN A 15 8.69 -6.59 -12.63
N THR A 16 7.61 -6.02 -12.09
CA THR A 16 6.25 -6.48 -12.39
C THR A 16 5.88 -6.14 -13.85
N PRO A 17 5.23 -7.05 -14.63
CA PRO A 17 4.80 -6.76 -15.99
C PRO A 17 3.78 -5.61 -16.04
N ASP A 18 3.97 -4.65 -16.96
CA ASP A 18 3.13 -3.44 -17.07
C ASP A 18 1.64 -3.73 -17.25
N SER A 19 1.30 -4.85 -17.89
CA SER A 19 -0.08 -5.31 -18.04
C SER A 19 -0.80 -5.54 -16.72
N ASN A 20 -0.06 -5.84 -15.65
CA ASN A 20 -0.64 -6.24 -14.36
C ASN A 20 -0.54 -5.11 -13.31
N ILE A 21 0.37 -4.14 -13.49
CA ILE A 21 0.62 -3.09 -12.50
C ILE A 21 -0.63 -2.24 -12.25
N LYS A 22 -1.36 -1.89 -13.31
CA LYS A 22 -2.52 -1.00 -13.19
C LYS A 22 -3.64 -1.66 -12.38
N ASP A 23 -3.99 -2.89 -12.72
CA ASP A 23 -5.03 -3.66 -12.03
C ASP A 23 -4.63 -3.97 -10.57
N GLU A 24 -3.35 -4.26 -10.32
CA GLU A 24 -2.82 -4.48 -8.97
C GLU A 24 -2.87 -3.19 -8.15
N THR A 25 -2.45 -2.07 -8.73
CA THR A 25 -2.50 -0.74 -8.10
C THR A 25 -3.94 -0.36 -7.76
N ASP A 26 -4.89 -0.60 -8.67
CA ASP A 26 -6.31 -0.34 -8.45
C ASP A 26 -6.86 -1.15 -7.27
N LYS A 27 -6.55 -2.45 -7.21
CA LYS A 27 -6.94 -3.34 -6.11
C LYS A 27 -6.36 -2.88 -4.78
N ILE A 28 -5.07 -2.56 -4.75
CA ILE A 28 -4.39 -2.11 -3.53
C ILE A 28 -4.95 -0.78 -3.02
N ILE A 29 -5.25 0.16 -3.92
CA ILE A 29 -5.84 1.45 -3.54
C ILE A 29 -7.24 1.26 -2.93
N GLN A 30 -8.04 0.35 -3.49
CA GLN A 30 -9.33 -0.03 -2.91
C GLN A 30 -9.15 -0.65 -1.52
N ASP A 31 -8.20 -1.58 -1.37
CA ASP A 31 -7.93 -2.28 -0.10
C ASP A 31 -7.43 -1.35 1.00
N LEU A 32 -6.67 -0.32 0.65
CA LEU A 32 -6.22 0.72 1.59
C LEU A 32 -7.36 1.62 2.09
N SER A 33 -8.54 1.53 1.47
CA SER A 33 -9.66 2.48 1.62
C SER A 33 -9.23 3.91 1.31
N LEU A 34 -8.40 4.08 0.26
CA LEU A 34 -7.87 5.39 -0.19
C LEU A 34 -8.27 5.80 -1.62
N PRO A 35 -9.46 5.44 -2.16
CA PRO A 35 -9.79 5.75 -3.55
C PRO A 35 -9.80 7.26 -3.85
N LEU A 36 -10.30 8.07 -2.90
CA LEU A 36 -10.36 9.53 -3.03
C LEU A 36 -8.99 10.22 -2.90
N LYS A 37 -7.96 9.50 -2.44
CA LYS A 37 -6.60 10.03 -2.24
C LYS A 37 -5.58 9.48 -3.24
N ARG A 38 -6.04 8.72 -4.25
CA ARG A 38 -5.22 8.17 -5.33
C ARG A 38 -4.23 9.18 -5.94
N HIS A 39 -4.74 10.34 -6.34
CA HIS A 39 -3.95 11.40 -6.97
C HIS A 39 -3.44 12.45 -5.98
N SER A 40 -3.66 12.24 -4.67
CA SER A 40 -3.09 13.12 -3.66
C SER A 40 -1.61 12.83 -3.47
N LYS A 41 -0.81 13.87 -3.27
CA LYS A 41 0.59 13.72 -2.85
C LYS A 41 0.64 13.06 -1.48
N VAL A 42 1.66 12.21 -1.27
CA VAL A 42 1.85 11.51 0.01
C VAL A 42 1.98 12.47 1.19
N ASP A 43 2.54 13.67 0.99
CA ASP A 43 2.65 14.69 2.04
C ASP A 43 1.30 15.13 2.60
N CYS A 44 0.24 15.05 1.81
CA CYS A 44 -1.13 15.39 2.21
C CYS A 44 -1.86 14.25 2.94
N LEU A 45 -1.21 13.10 3.13
CA LEU A 45 -1.77 11.96 3.85
C LEU A 45 -1.52 12.08 5.35
N SER A 46 -2.47 11.63 6.17
CA SER A 46 -2.25 11.49 7.61
C SER A 46 -1.17 10.44 7.90
N GLY A 47 -0.59 10.45 9.11
CA GLY A 47 0.42 9.46 9.51
C GLY A 47 -0.04 8.01 9.30
N GLY A 48 -1.29 7.70 9.66
CA GLY A 48 -1.85 6.37 9.43
C GLY A 48 -2.09 6.01 7.96
N MET A 49 -2.46 6.98 7.13
CA MET A 49 -2.57 6.80 5.69
C MET A 49 -1.19 6.53 5.05
N LYS A 50 -0.14 7.25 5.48
CA LYS A 50 1.24 7.01 5.05
C LYS A 50 1.71 5.61 5.46
N ARG A 51 1.40 5.17 6.69
CA ARG A 51 1.74 3.82 7.17
C ARG A 51 1.02 2.73 6.37
N LYS A 52 -0.27 2.92 6.09
CA LYS A 52 -1.05 2.04 5.20
C LYS A 52 -0.41 1.93 3.82
N LEU A 53 -0.06 3.04 3.19
CA LEU A 53 0.63 3.05 1.90
C LEU A 53 1.98 2.31 1.97
N SER A 54 2.76 2.53 3.02
CA SER A 54 4.05 1.84 3.21
C SER A 54 3.88 0.32 3.29
N VAL A 55 2.83 -0.16 3.97
CA VAL A 55 2.51 -1.60 4.03
C VAL A 55 2.08 -2.12 2.65
N ALA A 56 1.24 -1.38 1.92
CA ALA A 56 0.83 -1.75 0.57
C ALA A 56 1.99 -1.84 -0.43
N ILE A 57 2.96 -0.93 -0.36
CA ILE A 57 4.19 -0.96 -1.17
C ILE A 57 4.97 -2.27 -0.95
N ALA A 58 4.94 -2.80 0.29
CA ALA A 58 5.60 -4.05 0.61
C ALA A 58 4.96 -5.24 -0.13
N PHE A 59 3.64 -5.21 -0.35
CA PHE A 59 2.89 -6.26 -1.04
C PHE A 59 2.82 -6.12 -2.56
N VAL A 60 2.97 -4.90 -3.08
CA VAL A 60 3.03 -4.63 -4.53
C VAL A 60 4.04 -5.54 -5.22
N GLY A 61 3.70 -6.03 -6.42
CA GLY A 61 4.59 -6.81 -7.28
C GLY A 61 4.77 -8.26 -6.84
N GLY A 62 3.79 -8.83 -6.13
CA GLY A 62 3.76 -10.27 -5.82
C GLY A 62 4.89 -10.78 -4.90
N SER A 63 5.29 -9.98 -3.90
CA SER A 63 6.38 -10.35 -2.99
C SER A 63 6.07 -11.63 -2.21
N HIS A 64 6.93 -12.65 -2.32
CA HIS A 64 6.75 -13.95 -1.66
C HIS A 64 7.04 -13.89 -0.15
N VAL A 65 7.94 -12.99 0.25
CA VAL A 65 8.29 -12.73 1.65
C VAL A 65 8.28 -11.24 1.87
N VAL A 66 7.60 -10.81 2.93
CA VAL A 66 7.50 -9.40 3.32
C VAL A 66 7.97 -9.26 4.77
N ILE A 67 8.94 -8.39 5.00
CA ILE A 67 9.41 -8.02 6.33
C ILE A 67 8.83 -6.66 6.66
N LEU A 68 8.16 -6.55 7.80
CA LEU A 68 7.54 -5.32 8.26
C LEU A 68 8.17 -4.92 9.59
N ASP A 69 8.78 -3.74 9.63
CA ASP A 69 9.31 -3.17 10.87
C ASP A 69 8.29 -2.19 11.47
N GLU A 70 7.85 -2.49 12.69
CA GLU A 70 6.85 -1.75 13.47
C GLU A 70 5.60 -1.29 12.69
N PRO A 71 4.94 -2.10 11.83
CA PRO A 71 3.94 -1.60 10.86
C PRO A 71 2.73 -0.89 11.49
N THR A 72 2.52 -1.03 12.80
CA THR A 72 1.39 -0.45 13.53
C THR A 72 1.78 0.52 14.66
N ALA A 73 3.06 0.93 14.74
CA ALA A 73 3.50 1.93 15.69
C ALA A 73 2.89 3.31 15.39
N GLY A 74 2.39 4.00 16.42
CA GLY A 74 1.87 5.37 16.30
C GLY A 74 0.58 5.53 15.48
N VAL A 75 -0.09 4.44 15.08
CA VAL A 75 -1.43 4.49 14.46
C VAL A 75 -2.54 4.28 15.47
N ASP A 76 -3.64 4.99 15.23
CA ASP A 76 -4.89 4.84 15.98
C ASP A 76 -5.48 3.42 15.86
N PRO A 77 -6.36 2.99 16.79
CA PRO A 77 -6.92 1.63 16.80
C PRO A 77 -7.70 1.25 15.53
N TYR A 78 -8.26 2.21 14.79
CA TYR A 78 -8.97 1.94 13.55
C TYR A 78 -8.00 1.69 12.40
N SER A 79 -7.01 2.58 12.22
CA SER A 79 -5.96 2.40 11.20
C SER A 79 -5.14 1.13 11.43
N ARG A 80 -4.88 0.75 12.68
CA ARG A 80 -4.19 -0.50 13.01
C ARG A 80 -4.93 -1.74 12.50
N ARG A 81 -6.26 -1.77 12.67
CA ARG A 81 -7.10 -2.87 12.15
C ARG A 81 -7.06 -2.94 10.64
N ALA A 82 -7.20 -1.80 9.96
CA ALA A 82 -7.11 -1.75 8.50
C ALA A 82 -5.75 -2.24 7.97
N ILE A 83 -4.64 -1.92 8.64
CA ILE A 83 -3.31 -2.45 8.29
C ILE A 83 -3.27 -3.96 8.49
N TRP A 84 -3.81 -4.47 9.60
CA TRP A 84 -3.86 -5.90 9.89
C TRP A 84 -4.68 -6.68 8.87
N ASP A 85 -5.84 -6.17 8.47
CA ASP A 85 -6.69 -6.78 7.45
C ASP A 85 -5.97 -6.86 6.10
N LEU A 86 -5.19 -5.83 5.77
CA LEU A 86 -4.36 -5.80 4.56
C LEU A 86 -3.25 -6.86 4.62
N ILE A 87 -2.55 -6.98 5.75
CA ILE A 87 -1.54 -8.03 5.94
C ILE A 87 -2.17 -9.42 5.79
N LEU A 88 -3.31 -9.68 6.44
CA LEU A 88 -4.00 -10.97 6.36
C LEU A 88 -4.47 -11.29 4.95
N LYS A 89 -4.95 -10.29 4.20
CA LYS A 89 -5.42 -10.46 2.82
C LYS A 89 -4.30 -10.90 1.87
N TYR A 90 -3.08 -10.40 2.09
CA TYR A 90 -1.93 -10.63 1.21
C TYR A 90 -0.96 -11.73 1.71
N LYS A 91 -1.19 -12.31 2.89
CA LYS A 91 -0.40 -13.42 3.47
C LYS A 91 -0.65 -14.79 2.79
N LYS A 92 -0.94 -14.83 1.49
CA LYS A 92 -1.21 -16.10 0.79
C LYS A 92 0.07 -16.84 0.43
#